data_AF-A0AAP0CHI9-F1
#
_entry.id   AF-A0AAP0CHI9-F1
#
_cell.length_a   1.000
_cell.length_b   1.000
_cell.length_c   1.000
_cell.angle_alpha   90.00
_cell.angle_beta   90.00
_cell.angle_gamma   90.00
#
_symmetry.space_group_name_H-M   'P 1'
#
loop_
_entity.id
_entity.type
_entity.pdbx_description
1 polymer ?
#
loop_
_entity_poly.entity_id
_entity_poly.type
_entity_poly.pdbx_seq_one_letter_code
_entity_poly.pdbx_strand_id
1 'polypeptide(L)'
;MVTVGDDQDLRLRNYTGLISPSIACRCKLASVIAEVDRILRPEGKLIVRDNVETIAEIEDMAKSLHWNIRMTYNKEQEGLLCVEKTLWRPTEVETLGYTFKPKSL
;
A
#
# COMPACT_ATOMS: atom_id res chain seq x y z
N MET A 1 -6.20 -8.43 12.17
CA MET A 1 -6.51 -9.14 10.89
C MET A 1 -6.30 -8.17 9.73
N VAL A 2 -5.46 -8.53 8.75
CA VAL A 2 -5.18 -7.71 7.56
C VAL A 2 -5.92 -8.32 6.36
N THR A 3 -6.79 -7.53 5.73
CA THR A 3 -7.53 -7.93 4.54
C THR A 3 -7.15 -6.99 3.40
N VAL A 4 -6.78 -7.57 2.26
CA VAL A 4 -6.36 -6.83 1.07
C VAL A 4 -7.35 -7.15 -0.05
N GLY A 5 -7.91 -6.12 -0.70
CA GLY A 5 -8.91 -6.29 -1.77
C GLY A 5 -8.77 -5.23 -2.85
N ASP A 6 -9.07 -5.60 -4.10
CA ASP A 6 -9.13 -4.69 -5.25
C ASP A 6 -10.61 -4.34 -5.54
N ASP A 7 -10.89 -3.09 -5.96
CA ASP A 7 -12.26 -2.59 -6.22
C ASP A 7 -13.01 -3.38 -7.33
N GLN A 8 -12.28 -4.07 -8.22
CA GLN A 8 -12.86 -4.90 -9.30
C GLN A 8 -13.06 -6.38 -8.94
N ASP A 9 -12.72 -6.82 -7.73
CA ASP A 9 -12.92 -8.20 -7.29
C ASP A 9 -13.60 -8.19 -5.92
N LEU A 10 -14.94 -8.31 -5.90
CA LEU A 10 -15.73 -8.50 -4.67
C LEU A 10 -15.33 -9.79 -3.91
N ARG A 11 -14.41 -10.58 -4.47
CA ARG A 11 -13.65 -11.60 -3.74
C ARG A 11 -12.55 -10.93 -2.92
N LEU A 12 -12.88 -10.68 -1.65
CA LEU A 12 -11.89 -10.52 -0.58
C LEU A 12 -10.90 -11.69 -0.64
N ARG A 13 -9.75 -11.50 -1.30
CA ARG A 13 -8.68 -12.49 -1.25
C ARG A 13 -8.04 -12.33 0.11
N ASN A 14 -8.31 -13.28 1.00
CA ASN A 14 -7.61 -13.40 2.26
C ASN A 14 -6.14 -13.74 1.97
N TYR A 15 -5.31 -12.72 1.75
CA TYR A 15 -3.86 -12.86 1.59
C TYR A 15 -3.15 -13.15 2.93
N THR A 16 -3.90 -13.53 3.97
CA THR A 16 -3.40 -14.03 5.25
C THR A 16 -2.39 -15.18 5.10
N GLY A 17 -2.39 -15.89 3.96
CA GLY A 17 -1.46 -16.98 3.65
C GLY A 17 -0.25 -16.64 2.77
N LEU A 18 -0.11 -15.42 2.24
CA LEU A 18 0.99 -15.06 1.33
C LEU A 18 2.17 -14.35 2.01
N ILE A 19 2.02 -13.98 3.29
CA ILE A 19 3.11 -13.45 4.11
C ILE A 19 3.93 -14.67 4.58
N SER A 20 5.04 -14.95 3.90
CA SER A 20 5.90 -16.09 4.21
C SER A 20 6.32 -16.10 5.70
N PRO A 21 6.27 -17.23 6.41
CA PRO A 21 6.78 -17.31 7.78
C PRO A 21 8.30 -17.08 7.89
N SER A 22 9.05 -17.07 6.79
CA SER A 22 10.50 -16.80 6.81
C SER A 22 10.88 -15.33 7.03
N ILE A 23 9.94 -14.39 6.83
CA ILE A 23 10.11 -12.94 7.14
C ILE A 23 9.75 -12.61 8.60
N ALA A 24 9.22 -13.57 9.36
CA ALA A 24 8.74 -13.35 10.73
C ALA A 24 9.84 -13.35 11.81
N CYS A 25 11.10 -13.64 11.49
CA CYS A 25 12.10 -13.90 12.53
C CYS A 25 12.86 -12.67 13.08
N ARG A 26 12.70 -11.43 12.57
CA ARG A 26 13.49 -10.27 13.07
C ARG A 26 12.79 -8.90 13.21
N CYS A 27 11.45 -8.87 13.29
CA CYS A 27 10.63 -7.70 13.66
C CYS A 27 10.46 -6.58 12.60
N LYS A 28 9.23 -6.06 12.52
CA LYS A 28 8.76 -4.66 12.35
C LYS A 28 7.58 -4.58 11.39
N LEU A 29 6.48 -3.97 11.84
CA LEU A 29 5.27 -3.62 11.09
C LEU A 29 5.58 -3.08 9.68
N ALA A 30 6.68 -2.32 9.56
CA ALA A 30 7.20 -1.81 8.31
C ALA A 30 7.48 -2.88 7.24
N SER A 31 8.02 -4.04 7.61
CA SER A 31 8.26 -5.14 6.66
C SER A 31 6.96 -5.73 6.13
N VAL A 32 5.94 -5.83 6.99
CA VAL A 32 4.60 -6.30 6.57
C VAL A 32 3.99 -5.30 5.59
N ILE A 33 4.05 -3.99 5.91
CA ILE A 33 3.55 -2.94 5.03
C ILE A 33 4.32 -2.91 3.70
N ALA A 34 5.63 -3.17 3.69
CA ALA A 34 6.41 -3.25 2.46
C ALA A 34 5.98 -4.43 1.56
N GLU A 35 5.71 -5.61 2.13
CA GLU A 35 5.20 -6.74 1.35
C GLU A 35 3.79 -6.46 0.82
N VAL A 36 2.94 -5.83 1.65
CA VAL A 36 1.61 -5.39 1.23
C VAL A 36 1.69 -4.36 0.11
N ASP A 37 2.63 -3.40 0.17
CA ASP A 37 2.88 -2.46 -0.93
C ASP A 37 3.31 -3.20 -2.21
N ARG A 38 4.16 -4.22 -2.12
CA ARG A 38 4.54 -5.03 -3.29
C ARG A 38 3.38 -5.82 -3.90
N ILE A 39 2.40 -6.22 -3.08
CA ILE A 39 1.24 -7.02 -3.51
C ILE A 39 0.12 -6.11 -4.05
N LEU A 40 -0.12 -4.97 -3.41
CA LEU A 40 -1.17 -4.03 -3.79
C LEU A 40 -0.88 -3.39 -5.15
N ARG A 41 -1.82 -3.54 -6.08
CA ARG A 41 -1.87 -2.75 -7.30
C ARG A 41 -2.40 -1.34 -7.01
N PRO A 42 -2.17 -0.37 -7.92
CA PRO A 42 -2.84 0.92 -7.85
C PRO A 42 -4.35 0.74 -7.72
N GLU A 43 -5.01 1.57 -6.90
CA GLU A 43 -6.45 1.49 -6.55
C GLU A 43 -6.82 0.32 -5.64
N GLY A 44 -5.86 -0.53 -5.28
CA GLY A 44 -6.06 -1.59 -4.29
C GLY A 44 -6.26 -1.01 -2.89
N LYS A 45 -7.09 -1.68 -2.08
CA LYS A 45 -7.47 -1.27 -0.72
C LYS A 45 -6.89 -2.23 0.32
N LEU A 46 -6.38 -1.66 1.39
CA LEU A 46 -5.90 -2.35 2.58
C LEU A 46 -6.81 -2.02 3.75
N ILE A 47 -7.36 -3.06 4.38
CA ILE A 47 -8.19 -2.95 5.57
C ILE A 47 -7.46 -3.65 6.71
N VAL A 48 -7.15 -2.92 7.77
CA VAL A 48 -6.46 -3.43 8.96
C VAL A 48 -7.35 -3.27 10.17
N ARG A 49 -7.50 -4.36 10.93
CA ARG A 49 -8.10 -4.34 12.28
C ARG A 49 -7.07 -4.78 13.30
N ASP A 50 -6.71 -3.88 14.21
CA ASP A 50 -5.70 -4.10 15.24
C ASP A 50 -5.86 -3.07 16.37
N ASN A 51 -4.92 -3.03 17.32
CA ASN A 51 -4.88 -2.05 18.38
C ASN A 51 -4.72 -0.62 17.82
N VAL A 52 -5.19 0.35 18.59
CA VAL A 52 -5.14 1.78 18.24
C VAL A 52 -3.71 2.26 17.98
N GLU A 53 -2.75 1.84 18.79
CA GLU A 53 -1.32 2.19 18.65
C GLU A 53 -0.76 1.69 17.31
N THR A 54 -0.99 0.42 16.99
CA THR A 54 -0.59 -0.19 15.72
C THR A 54 -1.20 0.54 14.53
N ILE A 55 -2.47 0.93 14.62
CA ILE A 55 -3.16 1.64 13.54
C ILE A 55 -2.60 3.04 13.32
N ALA A 56 -2.25 3.76 14.39
CA ALA A 56 -1.60 5.06 14.27
C ALA A 56 -0.24 4.93 13.55
N GLU A 57 0.53 3.89 13.84
CA GLU A 57 1.78 3.61 13.13
C GLU A 57 1.55 3.30 11.64
N ILE A 58 0.56 2.45 11.31
CA ILE A 58 0.23 2.14 9.90
C ILE A 58 -0.25 3.40 9.17
N GLU A 59 -1.02 4.25 9.83
CA GLU A 59 -1.51 5.50 9.25
C GLU A 59 -0.36 6.44 8.87
N ASP A 60 0.64 6.58 9.74
CA ASP A 60 1.83 7.40 9.47
C ASP A 60 2.68 6.85 8.32
N MET A 61 2.84 5.52 8.28
CA MET A 61 3.49 4.83 7.17
C MET A 61 2.75 5.01 5.85
N ALA A 62 1.41 4.87 5.86
CA ALA A 62 0.58 5.04 4.68
C ALA A 62 0.66 6.47 4.13
N LYS A 63 0.65 7.48 5.01
CA LYS A 63 0.89 8.89 4.62
C LYS A 63 2.25 9.08 3.97
N SER A 64 3.30 8.49 4.54
CA SER A 64 4.66 8.55 3.98
C SER A 64 4.75 7.90 2.59
N LEU A 65 3.97 6.84 2.37
CA LEU A 65 3.85 6.16 1.07
C LEU A 65 2.88 6.85 0.09
N HIS A 66 2.33 8.02 0.47
CA HIS A 66 1.35 8.80 -0.30
C HIS A 66 0.01 8.08 -0.53
N TRP A 67 -0.30 7.05 0.26
CA TRP A 67 -1.58 6.35 0.17
C TRP A 67 -2.72 7.20 0.69
N ASN A 68 -3.92 6.96 0.17
CA ASN A 68 -5.12 7.71 0.54
C ASN A 68 -5.83 7.02 1.72
N ILE A 69 -6.02 7.74 2.83
CA ILE A 69 -6.75 7.24 4.00
C ILE A 69 -8.25 7.44 3.77
N ARG A 70 -8.98 6.33 3.63
CA ARG A 70 -10.43 6.36 3.37
C ARG A 70 -11.25 6.38 4.66
N MET A 71 -10.82 5.64 5.68
CA MET A 71 -11.56 5.52 6.93
C MET A 71 -10.64 5.12 8.07
N THR A 72 -10.77 5.83 9.19
CA THR A 72 -10.18 5.43 10.48
C THR A 72 -11.31 5.38 11.51
N TYR A 73 -11.48 4.23 12.14
CA TYR A 73 -12.46 4.03 13.20
C TYR A 73 -11.72 3.49 14.42
N ASN A 74 -12.03 4.04 15.59
CA ASN A 74 -11.46 3.60 16.85
C ASN A 74 -12.62 3.42 17.84
N LYS A 75 -12.77 2.22 18.39
CA LYS A 75 -13.72 1.95 19.47
C LYS A 75 -13.03 1.16 20.57
N GLU A 76 -13.02 1.73 21.76
CA GLU A 76 -12.43 1.16 22.97
C GLU A 76 -10.93 0.88 22.80
N GLN A 77 -10.56 -0.34 22.39
CA GLN A 77 -9.17 -0.80 22.20
C GLN A 77 -8.94 -1.39 20.80
N GLU A 78 -9.99 -1.55 19.99
CA GLU A 78 -9.89 -2.02 18.62
C GLU A 78 -10.03 -0.84 17.66
N GLY A 79 -9.05 -0.69 16.78
CA GLY A 79 -9.16 0.20 15.65
C GLY A 79 -9.41 -0.57 14.35
N LEU A 80 -9.93 0.16 13.37
CA LEU A 80 -10.10 -0.25 11.99
C LEU A 80 -9.59 0.87 11.09
N LEU A 81 -8.65 0.54 10.20
CA LEU A 81 -8.08 1.44 9.21
C LEU A 81 -8.35 0.91 7.81
N CYS A 82 -8.82 1.77 6.92
CA CYS A 82 -8.95 1.51 5.50
C CYS A 82 -8.13 2.53 4.73
N VAL A 83 -7.12 2.05 4.01
CA VAL A 83 -6.25 2.86 3.14
C VAL A 83 -6.30 2.33 1.72
N GLU A 84 -6.17 3.23 0.76
CA GLU A 84 -6.19 2.95 -0.66
C GLU A 84 -4.86 3.35 -1.27
N LYS A 85 -4.25 2.41 -1.98
CA LYS A 85 -2.97 2.63 -2.64
C LYS A 85 -3.17 3.53 -3.85
N THR A 86 -2.52 4.69 -3.82
CA THR A 86 -2.47 5.60 -4.95
C THR A 86 -1.41 5.16 -5.96
N LEU A 87 -1.61 5.52 -7.23
CA LEU A 87 -0.56 5.38 -8.24
C LEU A 87 0.50 6.46 -8.02
N TRP A 88 1.63 6.10 -7.41
CA TRP A 88 2.80 6.99 -7.35
C TRP A 88 3.71 6.75 -8.56
N ARG A 89 3.79 7.74 -9.45
CA ARG A 89 4.78 7.83 -10.53
C ARG A 89 5.23 9.30 -10.64
N PRO A 90 6.54 9.61 -10.53
CA PRO A 90 7.03 10.93 -10.90
C PRO A 90 6.62 11.20 -12.34
N THR A 91 5.86 12.27 -12.57
CA THR A 91 5.33 12.61 -13.90
C THR A 91 6.39 13.25 -14.80
N GLU A 92 7.63 13.39 -14.33
CA GLU A 92 8.75 13.91 -15.11
C GLU A 92 9.22 12.83 -16.09
N VAL A 93 8.47 12.72 -17.18
CA VAL A 93 9.00 12.21 -18.43
C VAL A 93 10.00 13.25 -18.89
N GLU A 94 11.26 13.12 -18.45
CA GLU A 94 12.36 13.75 -19.16
C GLU A 94 12.36 13.14 -20.56
N THR A 95 11.70 13.83 -21.49
CA THR A 95 11.91 13.61 -22.91
C THR A 95 13.37 13.94 -23.14
N LEU A 96 14.21 12.90 -23.06
CA LEU A 96 15.61 13.01 -23.37
C LEU A 96 15.73 13.57 -24.80
N GLY A 97 16.05 14.85 -24.91
CA GLY A 97 16.10 15.63 -26.15
C GLY A 97 17.23 15.21 -27.10
N TYR A 98 17.71 13.97 -27.02
CA TYR A 98 18.81 13.47 -27.84
C TYR A 98 18.37 12.67 -29.07
N THR A 99 17.09 12.34 -29.27
CA THR A 99 16.72 11.48 -30.40
C THR A 99 16.08 12.24 -31.57
N PHE A 100 16.89 12.32 -32.63
CA PHE A 100 16.57 12.54 -34.04
C PHE A 100 16.42 13.99 -34.53
N LYS A 101 17.56 14.64 -34.82
CA LYS A 101 17.60 15.58 -35.95
C LYS A 101 17.50 14.76 -37.24
N PRO A 102 16.39 14.81 -38.00
CA PRO A 102 16.42 14.28 -39.36
C PRO A 102 17.48 15.06 -40.14
N LYS A 103 18.45 14.36 -40.75
CA LYS A 103 19.34 14.98 -41.74
C LYS A 103 18.44 15.48 -42.87
N SER A 104 18.40 16.79 -43.05
CA SER A 104 17.88 17.43 -44.25
C SER A 104 18.62 16.86 -45.46
N LEU A 105 17.88 16.18 -46.34
CA LEU A 105 18.28 15.86 -47.72
C LEU A 105 18.23 17.12 -48.57
#